data_AF-A0A8T2Z8I2-F1
#
_entry.id   AF-A0A8T2Z8I2-F1
#
_cell.length_a   1.000
_cell.length_b   1.000
_cell.length_c   1.000
_cell.angle_alpha   90.00
_cell.angle_beta   90.00
_cell.angle_gamma   90.00
#
_symmetry.space_group_name_H-M   'P 1'
#
loop_
_entity.id
_entity.type
_entity.pdbx_description
1 polymer ?
#
loop_
_entity_poly.entity_id
_entity_poly.type
_entity_poly.pdbx_seq_one_letter_code
_entity_poly.pdbx_strand_id
1 'polypeptide(L)'
;MHRRLAIFTYKVLVNTNPIPITTATSTTLLYSQCNPLNPRTNGFAFFRLLSFTPGHRRAQDPDDPSNLMKEDGVSVCSQMWIENFREPDRIVSNLTTYLRRFELWVLAYQKVCADDMGAYMPRSAIQRSALEDLLALRNAVLDNRFKWGARLDFLIKSPKNKTDYQSLSKRKIKAILTTTQPAAFQDKIVQEVLFMILEPIYEARFSQKSFAFRPGRNAHTLLRVIRRNFAGYLWYIKGDFSTILDGMKVGLVISALMRDVRDKKVIDLIKAALTTPVITSRMEEPKKKTKRKYQKKRVLAEDEPKPDPYWLDTFFGFAPEEAEKIPSWGHCGILSPLLANICLDELDQWMEGKLKEFYRPSKSDVIWNSPEGEAEQGNTSWPEFVPTSGPDKTRKMDYVRYGGHILIGVARTESRCSHIEEAID
;
A
#
# COMPACT_ATOMS: atom_id res chain seq x y z
N MET A 1 -10.11 36.69 -16.08
CA MET A 1 -10.13 37.57 -14.87
C MET A 1 -10.90 36.86 -13.76
N HIS A 2 -10.35 36.92 -12.55
CA HIS A 2 -10.85 36.47 -11.24
C HIS A 2 -11.03 34.98 -10.92
N ARG A 3 -9.94 34.37 -10.40
CA ARG A 3 -9.95 33.31 -9.38
C ARG A 3 -10.14 33.95 -8.00
N ARG A 4 -11.02 33.40 -7.15
CA ARG A 4 -11.10 33.72 -5.71
C ARG A 4 -10.25 32.73 -4.92
N LEU A 5 -9.25 33.25 -4.20
CA LEU A 5 -8.50 32.59 -3.14
C LEU A 5 -9.23 32.85 -1.81
N ALA A 6 -9.47 31.82 -1.02
CA ALA A 6 -9.90 31.93 0.36
C ALA A 6 -8.74 31.50 1.27
N ILE A 7 -8.26 32.43 2.09
CA ILE A 7 -7.22 32.25 3.10
C ILE A 7 -7.96 32.05 4.43
N PHE A 8 -7.75 30.91 5.11
CA PHE A 8 -8.17 30.72 6.50
C PHE A 8 -6.93 30.80 7.41
N THR A 9 -6.97 31.76 8.33
CA THR A 9 -5.96 32.00 9.35
C THR A 9 -6.24 31.13 10.59
N TYR A 10 -5.23 30.39 11.05
CA TYR A 10 -5.25 29.66 12.32
C TYR A 10 -4.91 30.61 13.47
N LYS A 11 -5.79 30.74 14.47
CA LYS A 11 -5.47 31.33 15.78
C LYS A 11 -5.14 30.22 16.77
N VAL A 12 -3.90 30.22 17.23
CA VAL A 12 -3.39 29.40 18.34
C VAL A 12 -3.63 30.18 19.64
N LEU A 13 -4.28 29.57 20.63
CA LEU A 13 -4.30 30.08 22.00
C LEU A 13 -3.49 29.11 22.88
N VAL A 14 -2.31 29.59 23.24
CA VAL A 14 -1.45 29.07 24.30
C VAL A 14 -2.01 29.57 25.63
N ASN A 15 -2.14 28.72 26.64
CA ASN A 15 -2.05 29.19 28.01
C ASN A 15 -1.29 28.18 28.89
N THR A 16 -0.31 28.70 29.61
CA THR A 16 0.74 28.00 30.33
C THR A 16 0.56 28.15 31.85
N ASN A 17 0.57 27.00 32.56
CA ASN A 17 1.25 26.73 33.85
C ASN A 17 0.82 27.47 35.15
N PRO A 18 1.23 27.01 36.36
CA PRO A 18 1.71 25.69 36.80
C PRO A 18 1.07 25.14 38.12
N ILE A 19 1.51 23.92 38.46
CA ILE A 19 1.28 23.01 39.61
C ILE A 19 1.87 23.58 40.93
N PRO A 20 1.53 23.10 42.16
CA PRO A 20 2.17 21.89 42.73
C PRO A 20 1.30 20.96 43.62
N ILE A 21 1.48 19.65 43.41
CA ILE A 21 1.76 18.55 44.37
C ILE A 21 1.16 18.61 45.79
N THR A 22 0.31 17.65 46.19
CA THR A 22 0.58 16.68 47.27
C THR A 22 -0.53 15.63 47.48
N THR A 23 -0.06 14.46 47.93
CA THR A 23 -0.70 13.22 48.38
C THR A 23 -1.76 13.37 49.49
N ALA A 24 -2.82 12.55 49.48
CA ALA A 24 -3.20 11.67 50.62
C ALA A 24 -4.58 10.99 50.41
N THR A 25 -4.61 9.73 50.80
CA THR A 25 -5.76 8.86 51.06
C THR A 25 -6.73 9.42 52.11
N SER A 26 -8.04 9.25 51.93
CA SER A 26 -8.96 8.68 52.96
C SER A 26 -10.43 8.72 52.52
N THR A 27 -11.08 7.57 52.64
CA THR A 27 -12.52 7.33 52.83
C THR A 27 -13.14 8.21 53.91
N THR A 28 -14.33 8.76 53.66
CA THR A 28 -15.44 8.74 54.64
C THR A 28 -16.80 9.09 54.04
N LEU A 29 -17.79 8.39 54.57
CA LEU A 29 -19.22 8.43 54.32
C LEU A 29 -19.92 9.57 55.09
N LEU A 30 -20.99 10.06 54.45
CA LEU A 30 -22.33 10.33 55.00
C LEU A 30 -22.70 11.65 55.74
N TYR A 31 -23.95 12.02 55.42
CA TYR A 31 -24.97 12.82 56.12
C TYR A 31 -24.97 14.34 55.95
N SER A 32 -26.12 14.88 55.48
CA SER A 32 -27.09 15.59 56.34
C SER A 32 -28.25 16.16 55.48
N GLN A 33 -29.47 15.62 55.64
CA GLN A 33 -30.67 16.24 56.25
C GLN A 33 -31.36 17.37 55.47
N CYS A 34 -32.69 17.23 55.28
CA CYS A 34 -33.66 18.29 55.51
C CYS A 34 -34.98 17.70 56.04
N ASN A 35 -35.55 18.43 57.00
CA ASN A 35 -36.51 18.02 58.03
C ASN A 35 -38.01 17.98 57.59
N PRO A 36 -38.88 17.38 58.43
CA PRO A 36 -40.32 17.19 58.20
C PRO A 36 -41.21 18.22 58.93
N LEU A 37 -42.52 18.33 58.57
CA LEU A 37 -43.62 18.83 59.42
C LEU A 37 -45.03 18.70 58.74
N ASN A 38 -45.71 17.56 58.99
CA ASN A 38 -47.08 17.35 59.55
C ASN A 38 -48.37 18.10 59.03
N PRO A 39 -49.62 17.67 59.38
CA PRO A 39 -50.46 16.70 58.65
C PRO A 39 -51.94 17.14 58.40
N ARG A 40 -52.70 16.46 57.50
CA ARG A 40 -54.11 15.99 57.72
C ARG A 40 -54.81 15.43 56.47
N THR A 41 -55.26 14.18 56.63
CA THR A 41 -56.51 13.53 56.17
C THR A 41 -56.89 13.35 54.69
N ASN A 42 -57.19 12.08 54.41
CA ASN A 42 -58.14 11.51 53.44
C ASN A 42 -57.70 11.29 52.00
N GLY A 43 -57.25 10.06 51.73
CA GLY A 43 -57.23 9.46 50.41
C GLY A 43 -56.64 8.05 50.46
N PHE A 44 -57.50 7.02 50.43
CA PHE A 44 -57.06 5.65 50.16
C PHE A 44 -56.50 5.61 48.73
N ALA A 45 -55.17 5.58 48.60
CA ALA A 45 -54.49 5.30 47.34
C ALA A 45 -53.82 3.93 47.45
N PHE A 46 -54.30 2.99 46.63
CA PHE A 46 -53.64 1.71 46.38
C PHE A 46 -52.24 1.97 45.80
N PHE A 47 -51.20 1.91 46.63
CA PHE A 47 -49.84 1.79 46.14
C PHE A 47 -49.61 0.34 45.67
N ARG A 48 -49.78 0.10 44.37
CA ARG A 48 -49.09 -1.01 43.70
C ARG A 48 -47.59 -0.75 43.87
N LEU A 49 -46.94 -1.53 44.74
CA LEU A 49 -45.50 -1.67 44.71
C LEU A 49 -45.12 -2.23 43.34
N LEU A 50 -44.61 -1.37 42.46
CA LEU A 50 -43.80 -1.80 41.34
C LEU A 50 -42.51 -2.36 41.94
N SER A 51 -42.48 -3.68 42.15
CA SER A 51 -41.25 -4.43 42.32
C SER A 51 -40.44 -4.27 41.04
N PHE A 52 -39.56 -3.26 41.03
CA PHE A 52 -38.44 -3.19 40.11
C PHE A 52 -37.55 -4.39 40.41
N THR A 53 -37.81 -5.49 39.72
CA THR A 53 -36.79 -6.51 39.54
C THR A 53 -35.66 -5.82 38.77
N PRO A 54 -34.41 -5.83 39.27
CA PRO A 54 -33.29 -5.40 38.46
C PRO A 54 -33.26 -6.39 37.30
N GLY A 55 -33.72 -5.96 36.13
CA GLY A 55 -33.59 -6.75 34.93
C GLY A 55 -32.14 -7.17 34.85
N HIS A 56 -31.89 -8.49 34.81
CA HIS A 56 -30.57 -9.03 34.53
C HIS A 56 -29.99 -8.20 33.39
N ARG A 57 -28.94 -7.41 33.66
CA ARG A 57 -28.07 -6.94 32.59
C ARG A 57 -27.59 -8.23 31.94
N ARG A 58 -28.17 -8.58 30.79
CA ARG A 58 -27.60 -9.62 29.92
C ARG A 58 -26.11 -9.27 29.84
N ALA A 59 -25.25 -10.21 30.22
CA ALA A 59 -23.83 -10.07 29.96
C ALA A 59 -23.72 -9.65 28.49
N GLN A 60 -23.08 -8.50 28.24
CA GLN A 60 -22.89 -8.03 26.88
C GLN A 60 -22.18 -9.15 26.13
N ASP A 61 -22.74 -9.57 25.00
CA ASP A 61 -22.14 -10.61 24.18
C ASP A 61 -20.72 -10.16 23.81
N PRO A 62 -19.67 -10.91 24.21
CA PRO A 62 -18.29 -10.56 23.89
C PRO A 62 -18.04 -10.49 22.37
N ASP A 63 -18.90 -11.13 21.57
CA ASP A 63 -18.84 -11.11 20.12
C ASP A 63 -19.81 -10.11 19.46
N ASP A 64 -20.44 -9.19 20.22
CA ASP A 64 -21.25 -8.13 19.61
C ASP A 64 -20.36 -7.16 18.80
N PRO A 65 -20.65 -6.93 17.50
CA PRO A 65 -19.85 -6.05 16.64
C PRO A 65 -19.66 -4.64 17.22
N SER A 66 -20.63 -4.13 17.97
CA SER A 66 -20.56 -2.79 18.58
C SER A 66 -19.50 -2.70 19.68
N ASN A 67 -19.33 -3.76 20.47
CA ASN A 67 -18.37 -3.82 21.58
C ASN A 67 -16.93 -4.01 21.11
N LEU A 68 -16.76 -4.59 19.92
CA LEU A 68 -15.45 -4.84 19.31
C LEU A 68 -14.83 -3.59 18.68
N MET A 69 -15.62 -2.55 18.41
CA MET A 69 -15.16 -1.32 17.78
C MET A 69 -14.85 -0.26 18.82
N LYS A 70 -13.63 -0.33 19.39
CA LYS A 70 -13.20 0.56 20.48
C LYS A 70 -12.59 1.86 19.95
N GLU A 71 -11.92 1.79 18.80
CA GLU A 71 -11.20 2.89 18.18
C GLU A 71 -11.76 3.19 16.78
N ASP A 72 -11.29 4.27 16.14
CA ASP A 72 -11.58 4.51 14.74
C ASP A 72 -10.61 3.71 13.84
N GLY A 73 -11.10 3.11 12.76
CA GLY A 73 -10.27 2.28 11.88
C GLY A 73 -9.15 3.10 11.23
N VAL A 74 -9.41 4.37 10.93
CA VAL A 74 -8.41 5.29 10.35
C VAL A 74 -7.32 5.64 11.36
N SER A 75 -7.66 5.82 12.65
CA SER A 75 -6.65 6.08 13.68
C SER A 75 -5.74 4.86 13.88
N VAL A 76 -6.27 3.63 13.84
CA VAL A 76 -5.45 2.41 13.89
C VAL A 76 -4.48 2.35 12.72
N CYS A 77 -4.96 2.62 11.50
CA CYS A 77 -4.09 2.67 10.31
C CYS A 77 -3.02 3.74 10.48
N SER A 78 -3.40 4.97 10.87
CA SER A 78 -2.48 6.09 11.01
C SER A 78 -1.38 5.81 12.03
N GLN A 79 -1.73 5.19 13.16
CA GLN A 79 -0.77 4.78 14.17
C GLN A 79 0.22 3.74 13.62
N MET A 80 -0.27 2.76 12.88
CA MET A 80 0.58 1.75 12.22
C MET A 80 1.54 2.38 11.19
N TRP A 81 1.09 3.36 10.42
CA TRP A 81 1.97 4.14 9.54
C TRP A 81 3.07 4.87 10.32
N ILE A 82 2.71 5.57 11.40
CA ILE A 82 3.69 6.30 12.23
C ILE A 82 4.72 5.34 12.84
N GLU A 83 4.29 4.20 13.36
CA GLU A 83 5.17 3.21 13.98
C GLU A 83 6.17 2.61 12.98
N ASN A 84 5.72 2.21 11.79
CA ASN A 84 6.61 1.62 10.78
C ASN A 84 7.59 2.64 10.19
N PHE A 85 7.20 3.91 10.04
CA PHE A 85 8.10 4.96 9.58
C PHE A 85 9.12 5.40 10.64
N ARG A 86 8.83 5.20 11.92
CA ARG A 86 9.80 5.42 13.01
C ARG A 86 10.91 4.36 13.03
N GLU A 87 10.55 3.11 12.77
CA GLU A 87 11.47 1.96 12.81
C GLU A 87 11.35 1.12 11.51
N PRO A 88 11.82 1.62 10.36
CA PRO A 88 11.61 0.97 9.07
C PRO A 88 12.25 -0.42 8.99
N ASP A 89 13.39 -0.64 9.66
CA ASP A 89 14.15 -1.90 9.58
C ASP A 89 13.60 -3.02 10.48
N ARG A 90 12.62 -2.73 11.34
CA ARG A 90 12.09 -3.69 12.31
C ARG A 90 11.37 -4.87 11.65
N ILE A 91 11.81 -6.09 11.92
CA ILE A 91 11.12 -7.32 11.49
C ILE A 91 9.76 -7.42 12.20
N VAL A 92 8.69 -7.61 11.43
CA VAL A 92 7.32 -7.61 11.95
C VAL A 92 6.80 -9.05 12.11
N SER A 93 6.38 -9.42 13.32
CA SER A 93 5.96 -10.79 13.66
C SER A 93 4.54 -10.90 14.23
N ASN A 94 3.90 -9.77 14.58
CA ASN A 94 2.64 -9.71 15.33
C ASN A 94 1.46 -9.18 14.49
N LEU A 95 1.47 -9.42 13.17
CA LEU A 95 0.42 -8.94 12.26
C LEU A 95 -0.96 -9.54 12.53
N THR A 96 -1.01 -10.76 13.05
CA THR A 96 -2.24 -11.42 13.48
C THR A 96 -2.99 -10.61 14.53
N THR A 97 -2.31 -9.78 15.33
CA THR A 97 -2.96 -8.88 16.29
C THR A 97 -3.79 -7.82 15.59
N TYR A 98 -3.31 -7.27 14.48
CA TYR A 98 -4.08 -6.34 13.65
C TYR A 98 -5.24 -7.05 12.94
N LEU A 99 -5.06 -8.28 12.48
CA LEU A 99 -6.17 -9.08 11.92
C LEU A 99 -7.31 -9.32 12.92
N ARG A 100 -7.07 -9.26 14.24
CA ARG A 100 -8.12 -9.37 15.26
C ARG A 100 -8.93 -8.09 15.44
N ARG A 101 -8.37 -6.91 15.09
CA ARG A 101 -9.03 -5.61 15.24
C ARG A 101 -10.18 -5.48 14.24
N PHE A 102 -11.41 -5.53 14.74
CA PHE A 102 -12.61 -5.52 13.91
C PHE A 102 -12.76 -4.22 13.11
N GLU A 103 -12.22 -3.12 13.63
CA GLU A 103 -12.20 -1.81 13.01
C GLU A 103 -11.56 -1.82 11.63
N LEU A 104 -10.49 -2.61 11.43
CA LEU A 104 -9.84 -2.76 10.13
C LEU A 104 -10.70 -3.53 9.13
N TRP A 105 -11.47 -4.51 9.59
CA TRP A 105 -12.40 -5.25 8.74
C TRP A 105 -13.54 -4.37 8.25
N VAL A 106 -14.09 -3.52 9.14
CA VAL A 106 -15.13 -2.56 8.76
C VAL A 106 -14.60 -1.55 7.75
N LEU A 107 -13.38 -1.04 7.96
CA LEU A 107 -12.76 -0.10 7.02
C LEU A 107 -12.49 -0.76 5.66
N ALA A 108 -12.01 -2.00 5.64
CA ALA A 108 -11.85 -2.79 4.41
C ALA A 108 -13.19 -2.99 3.69
N TYR A 109 -14.23 -3.36 4.43
CA TYR A 109 -15.57 -3.51 3.88
C TYR A 109 -16.07 -2.21 3.24
N GLN A 110 -15.88 -1.06 3.90
CA GLN A 110 -16.27 0.24 3.36
C GLN A 110 -15.51 0.59 2.07
N LYS A 111 -14.20 0.32 2.01
CA LYS A 111 -13.39 0.52 0.80
C LYS A 111 -13.85 -0.34 -0.36
N VAL A 112 -13.99 -1.66 -0.13
CA VAL A 112 -14.45 -2.60 -1.17
C VAL A 112 -15.87 -2.27 -1.62
N CYS A 113 -16.74 -1.84 -0.70
CA CYS A 113 -18.06 -1.34 -1.04
C CYS A 113 -18.00 -0.08 -1.93
N ALA A 114 -17.10 0.86 -1.62
CA ALA A 114 -16.91 2.05 -2.43
C ALA A 114 -16.45 1.70 -3.85
N ASP A 115 -15.53 0.74 -4.00
CA ASP A 115 -15.07 0.26 -5.30
C ASP A 115 -16.18 -0.44 -6.09
N ASP A 116 -16.97 -1.29 -5.41
CA ASP A 116 -18.09 -1.99 -6.05
C ASP A 116 -19.22 -1.02 -6.41
N MET A 117 -19.56 -0.05 -5.56
CA MET A 117 -20.73 0.85 -5.72
C MET A 117 -20.44 2.18 -6.41
N GLY A 118 -19.19 2.63 -6.43
CA GLY A 118 -18.79 3.95 -6.91
C GLY A 118 -19.08 5.09 -5.93
N ALA A 119 -19.50 4.78 -4.70
CA ALA A 119 -19.82 5.76 -3.67
C ALA A 119 -19.41 5.26 -2.28
N TYR A 120 -18.84 6.16 -1.47
CA TYR A 120 -18.43 5.84 -0.11
C TYR A 120 -19.65 5.63 0.80
N MET A 121 -19.67 4.51 1.53
CA MET A 121 -20.71 4.19 2.50
C MET A 121 -20.24 4.58 3.91
N PRO A 122 -20.91 5.52 4.59
CA PRO A 122 -20.56 5.86 5.97
C PRO A 122 -20.87 4.67 6.89
N ARG A 123 -20.12 4.57 8.00
CA ARG A 123 -20.24 3.47 8.97
C ARG A 123 -21.68 3.28 9.50
N SER A 124 -22.40 4.39 9.71
CA SER A 124 -23.79 4.37 10.19
C SER A 124 -24.78 3.75 9.19
N ALA A 125 -24.44 3.68 7.90
CA ALA A 125 -25.28 3.09 6.87
C ALA A 125 -25.08 1.57 6.72
N ILE A 126 -24.09 0.99 7.42
CA ILE A 126 -23.84 -0.45 7.39
C ILE A 126 -24.89 -1.16 8.24
N GLN A 127 -25.61 -2.10 7.64
CA GLN A 127 -26.63 -2.89 8.33
C GLN A 127 -26.00 -3.83 9.37
N ARG A 128 -26.71 -4.07 10.48
CA ARG A 128 -26.25 -4.97 11.55
C ARG A 128 -25.93 -6.39 11.04
N SER A 129 -26.76 -6.94 10.15
CA SER A 129 -26.52 -8.24 9.52
C SER A 129 -25.20 -8.29 8.75
N ALA A 130 -24.86 -7.23 8.02
CA ALA A 130 -23.59 -7.14 7.31
C ALA A 130 -22.39 -7.09 8.26
N LEU A 131 -22.53 -6.47 9.44
CA LEU A 131 -21.49 -6.48 10.48
C LEU A 131 -21.32 -7.87 11.10
N GLU A 132 -22.41 -8.60 11.31
CA GLU A 132 -22.39 -9.99 11.82
C GLU A 132 -21.74 -10.93 10.79
N ASP A 133 -22.10 -10.81 9.51
CA ASP A 133 -21.48 -11.55 8.39
C ASP A 133 -19.98 -11.24 8.27
N LEU A 134 -19.60 -9.98 8.42
CA LEU A 134 -18.20 -9.54 8.41
C LEU A 134 -17.41 -10.11 9.59
N LEU A 135 -18.03 -10.17 10.77
CA LEU A 135 -17.45 -10.79 11.95
C LEU A 135 -17.25 -12.30 11.73
N ALA A 136 -18.21 -12.97 11.11
CA ALA A 136 -18.09 -14.37 10.72
C ALA A 136 -16.93 -14.59 9.72
N LEU A 137 -16.77 -13.69 8.73
CA LEU A 137 -15.63 -13.72 7.81
C LEU A 137 -14.30 -13.58 8.54
N ARG A 138 -14.17 -12.57 9.42
CA ARG A 138 -12.96 -12.38 10.23
C ARG A 138 -12.64 -13.63 11.03
N ASN A 139 -13.61 -14.17 11.75
CA ASN A 139 -13.41 -15.33 12.60
C ASN A 139 -13.03 -16.55 11.76
N ALA A 140 -13.63 -16.76 10.58
CA ALA A 140 -13.22 -17.82 9.67
C ALA A 140 -11.78 -17.68 9.19
N VAL A 141 -11.28 -16.45 8.95
CA VAL A 141 -9.87 -16.20 8.61
C VAL A 141 -8.97 -16.47 9.81
N LEU A 142 -9.35 -16.01 11.01
CA LEU A 142 -8.61 -16.25 12.24
C LEU A 142 -8.59 -17.74 12.64
N ASP A 143 -9.59 -18.52 12.26
CA ASP A 143 -9.66 -19.96 12.55
C ASP A 143 -9.02 -20.82 11.46
N ASN A 144 -8.43 -20.21 10.41
CA ASN A 144 -7.94 -20.90 9.21
C ASN A 144 -9.01 -21.73 8.46
N ARG A 145 -10.28 -21.32 8.55
CA ARG A 145 -11.42 -21.96 7.84
C ARG A 145 -11.77 -21.26 6.53
N PHE A 146 -11.27 -20.04 6.32
CA PHE A 146 -11.49 -19.29 5.09
C PHE A 146 -10.83 -19.96 3.87
N LYS A 147 -11.55 -19.93 2.74
CA LYS A 147 -11.08 -20.49 1.46
C LYS A 147 -11.20 -19.44 0.36
N TRP A 148 -10.07 -19.15 -0.28
CA TRP A 148 -10.01 -18.28 -1.44
C TRP A 148 -10.86 -18.82 -2.60
N GLY A 149 -11.51 -17.94 -3.33
CA GLY A 149 -12.24 -18.30 -4.54
C GLY A 149 -13.55 -19.05 -4.32
N ALA A 150 -14.06 -19.11 -3.08
CA ALA A 150 -15.36 -19.71 -2.83
C ALA A 150 -16.47 -18.94 -3.60
N ARG A 151 -17.19 -19.66 -4.48
CA ARG A 151 -18.19 -19.08 -5.40
C ARG A 151 -19.65 -19.37 -5.03
N LEU A 152 -19.88 -20.30 -4.10
CA LEU A 152 -21.23 -20.74 -3.71
C LEU A 152 -21.45 -20.61 -2.20
N ASP A 153 -20.37 -20.75 -1.43
CA ASP A 153 -20.36 -20.62 0.02
C ASP A 153 -19.74 -19.27 0.39
N PHE A 154 -20.60 -18.27 0.59
CA PHE A 154 -20.19 -16.90 0.94
C PHE A 154 -20.49 -16.65 2.40
N LEU A 155 -19.48 -16.18 3.14
CA LEU A 155 -19.65 -15.65 4.49
C LEU A 155 -20.22 -14.23 4.44
N ILE A 156 -19.84 -13.46 3.43
CA ILE A 156 -20.38 -12.12 3.16
C ILE A 156 -20.55 -11.89 1.66
N LYS A 157 -21.64 -11.22 1.28
CA LYS A 157 -21.98 -10.90 -0.11
C LYS A 157 -21.84 -9.41 -0.36
N SER A 158 -21.56 -9.05 -1.62
CA SER A 158 -21.59 -7.65 -2.05
C SER A 158 -22.99 -7.08 -1.83
N PRO A 159 -23.14 -5.83 -1.34
CA PRO A 159 -24.45 -5.17 -1.21
C PRO A 159 -25.25 -5.10 -2.52
N LYS A 160 -24.57 -5.15 -3.67
CA LYS A 160 -25.19 -5.22 -5.00
C LYS A 160 -25.80 -6.59 -5.32
N ASN A 161 -25.31 -7.65 -4.68
CA ASN A 161 -25.67 -9.01 -5.01
C ASN A 161 -26.95 -9.44 -4.29
N LYS A 162 -28.07 -9.40 -5.01
CA LYS A 162 -29.38 -9.88 -4.53
C LYS A 162 -29.67 -11.34 -4.88
N THR A 163 -28.68 -12.06 -5.40
CA THR A 163 -28.87 -13.44 -5.88
C THR A 163 -29.00 -14.38 -4.69
N ASP A 164 -30.13 -15.06 -4.63
CA ASP A 164 -30.26 -16.24 -3.79
C ASP A 164 -29.65 -17.44 -4.51
N TYR A 165 -28.63 -18.03 -3.91
CA TYR A 165 -27.88 -19.14 -4.48
C TYR A 165 -28.55 -20.49 -4.21
N GLN A 166 -29.40 -20.58 -3.18
CA GLN A 166 -30.08 -21.82 -2.80
C GLN A 166 -31.17 -22.21 -3.81
N SER A 167 -31.77 -21.24 -4.48
CA SER A 167 -32.80 -21.42 -5.50
C SER A 167 -32.26 -21.57 -6.94
N LEU A 168 -30.93 -21.59 -7.14
CA LEU A 168 -30.34 -21.67 -8.48
C LEU A 168 -30.46 -23.06 -9.11
N SER A 169 -30.75 -23.10 -10.41
CA SER A 169 -30.76 -24.35 -11.18
C SER A 169 -29.35 -24.93 -11.32
N LYS A 170 -29.26 -26.27 -11.44
CA LYS A 170 -27.98 -26.99 -11.64
C LYS A 170 -27.16 -26.45 -12.83
N ARG A 171 -27.83 -26.02 -13.92
CA ARG A 171 -27.17 -25.41 -15.08
C ARG A 171 -26.51 -24.08 -14.71
N LYS A 172 -27.18 -23.24 -13.92
CA LYS A 172 -26.66 -21.93 -13.49
C LYS A 172 -25.51 -22.07 -12.50
N ILE A 173 -25.60 -23.04 -11.58
CA ILE A 173 -24.49 -23.40 -10.67
C ILE A 173 -23.26 -23.83 -11.48
N LYS A 174 -23.44 -24.72 -12.46
CA LYS A 174 -22.34 -25.16 -13.34
C LYS A 174 -21.71 -23.99 -14.10
N ALA A 175 -22.52 -23.06 -14.60
CA ALA A 175 -22.01 -21.88 -15.30
C ALA A 175 -21.14 -21.00 -14.39
N ILE A 176 -21.57 -20.75 -13.15
CA ILE A 176 -20.81 -19.97 -12.16
C ILE A 176 -19.46 -20.63 -11.84
N LEU A 177 -19.42 -21.96 -11.76
CA LEU A 177 -18.20 -22.71 -11.43
C LEU A 177 -17.23 -22.87 -12.61
N THR A 178 -17.68 -22.66 -13.85
CA THR A 178 -16.86 -22.91 -15.05
C THR A 178 -16.49 -21.65 -15.81
N THR A 179 -17.21 -20.55 -15.59
CA THR A 179 -16.98 -19.28 -16.26
C THR A 179 -16.02 -18.40 -15.45
N THR A 180 -15.15 -17.64 -16.13
CA THR A 180 -14.35 -16.60 -15.47
C THR A 180 -15.26 -15.55 -14.86
N GLN A 181 -15.09 -15.32 -13.57
CA GLN A 181 -15.86 -14.36 -12.81
C GLN A 181 -14.88 -13.48 -12.01
N PRO A 182 -15.22 -12.20 -11.79
CA PRO A 182 -14.41 -11.30 -10.96
C PRO A 182 -14.17 -11.90 -9.57
N ALA A 183 -13.12 -11.43 -8.88
CA ALA A 183 -12.81 -11.90 -7.53
C ALA A 183 -14.04 -11.80 -6.60
N ALA A 184 -14.22 -12.81 -5.75
CA ALA A 184 -15.34 -12.83 -4.81
C ALA A 184 -15.25 -11.62 -3.86
N PHE A 185 -16.41 -11.08 -3.48
CA PHE A 185 -16.47 -9.89 -2.62
C PHE A 185 -15.75 -10.09 -1.27
N GLN A 186 -15.95 -11.25 -0.64
CA GLN A 186 -15.23 -11.63 0.59
C GLN A 186 -13.70 -11.71 0.38
N ASP A 187 -13.24 -12.22 -0.77
CA ASP A 187 -11.82 -12.27 -1.10
C ASP A 187 -11.25 -10.85 -1.18
N LYS A 188 -11.97 -9.91 -1.80
CA LYS A 188 -11.54 -8.50 -1.86
C LYS A 188 -11.43 -7.88 -0.46
N ILE A 189 -12.35 -8.18 0.45
CA ILE A 189 -12.28 -7.68 1.84
C ILE A 189 -11.03 -8.22 2.53
N VAL A 190 -10.76 -9.52 2.44
CA VAL A 190 -9.58 -10.12 3.06
C VAL A 190 -8.30 -9.55 2.45
N GLN A 191 -8.27 -9.36 1.13
CA GLN A 191 -7.15 -8.71 0.45
C GLN A 191 -6.94 -7.27 0.93
N GLU A 192 -8.00 -6.49 1.10
CA GLU A 192 -7.92 -5.10 1.55
C GLU A 192 -7.42 -5.00 3.00
N VAL A 193 -7.88 -5.89 3.90
CA VAL A 193 -7.34 -5.97 5.26
C VAL A 193 -5.85 -6.29 5.23
N LEU A 194 -5.44 -7.28 4.43
CA LEU A 194 -4.03 -7.63 4.25
C LEU A 194 -3.22 -6.47 3.65
N PHE A 195 -3.81 -5.73 2.72
CA PHE A 195 -3.16 -4.59 2.08
C PHE A 195 -2.90 -3.48 3.10
N MET A 196 -3.92 -3.11 3.88
CA MET A 196 -3.81 -2.06 4.90
C MET A 196 -2.77 -2.37 5.98
N ILE A 197 -2.55 -3.64 6.33
CA ILE A 197 -1.53 -4.02 7.33
C ILE A 197 -0.13 -4.12 6.73
N LEU A 198 0.01 -4.49 5.45
CA LEU A 198 1.32 -4.67 4.81
C LEU A 198 1.86 -3.39 4.19
N GLU A 199 1.01 -2.57 3.59
CA GLU A 199 1.40 -1.33 2.90
C GLU A 199 2.26 -0.40 3.80
N PRO A 200 1.92 -0.11 5.07
CA PRO A 200 2.73 0.78 5.91
C PRO A 200 4.12 0.21 6.22
N ILE A 201 4.26 -1.12 6.30
CA ILE A 201 5.52 -1.79 6.60
C ILE A 201 6.48 -1.60 5.43
N TYR A 202 5.99 -1.85 4.22
CA TYR A 202 6.81 -1.83 3.02
C TYR A 202 7.01 -0.42 2.46
N GLU A 203 6.02 0.47 2.56
CA GLU A 203 6.18 1.86 2.11
C GLU A 203 7.30 2.58 2.89
N ALA A 204 7.48 2.24 4.17
CA ALA A 204 8.59 2.75 4.99
C ALA A 204 9.98 2.26 4.53
N ARG A 205 10.04 1.14 3.80
CA ARG A 205 11.28 0.46 3.36
C ARG A 205 11.63 0.72 1.90
N PHE A 206 10.62 0.85 1.05
CA PHE A 206 10.81 0.95 -0.39
C PHE A 206 11.68 2.13 -0.80
N SER A 207 12.56 1.90 -1.79
CA SER A 207 13.38 2.96 -2.38
C SER A 207 12.54 4.14 -2.86
N GLN A 208 13.01 5.36 -2.59
CA GLN A 208 12.37 6.59 -3.06
C GLN A 208 12.40 6.73 -4.59
N LYS A 209 13.14 5.87 -5.30
CA LYS A 209 13.26 5.85 -6.77
C LYS A 209 12.30 4.86 -7.43
N SER A 210 11.52 4.12 -6.64
CA SER A 210 10.41 3.28 -7.11
C SER A 210 9.07 4.02 -7.02
N PHE A 211 8.29 4.03 -8.10
CA PHE A 211 7.09 4.89 -8.21
C PHE A 211 5.77 4.15 -8.43
N ALA A 212 5.77 2.97 -9.04
CA ALA A 212 4.51 2.35 -9.43
C ALA A 212 3.70 1.85 -8.22
N PHE A 213 2.37 1.98 -8.30
CA PHE A 213 1.41 1.42 -7.35
C PHE A 213 1.65 1.81 -5.88
N ARG A 214 2.12 3.04 -5.63
CA ARG A 214 2.43 3.55 -4.31
C ARG A 214 1.65 4.83 -4.00
N PRO A 215 1.30 5.09 -2.74
CA PRO A 215 0.56 6.29 -2.37
C PRO A 215 1.33 7.56 -2.74
N GLY A 216 0.65 8.47 -3.43
CA GLY A 216 1.23 9.74 -3.88
C GLY A 216 2.27 9.63 -5.01
N ARG A 217 2.49 8.43 -5.57
CA ARG A 217 3.44 8.18 -6.65
C ARG A 217 2.73 7.62 -7.87
N ASN A 218 2.87 8.30 -9.00
CA ASN A 218 2.26 7.92 -10.28
C ASN A 218 3.19 8.21 -11.46
N ALA A 219 2.80 7.78 -12.67
CA ALA A 219 3.61 7.98 -13.87
C ALA A 219 3.96 9.46 -14.12
N HIS A 220 3.05 10.39 -13.83
CA HIS A 220 3.32 11.82 -13.96
C HIS A 220 4.37 12.33 -12.98
N THR A 221 4.35 11.86 -11.73
CA THR A 221 5.40 12.20 -10.74
C THR A 221 6.77 11.68 -11.16
N LEU A 222 6.81 10.45 -11.70
CA LEU A 222 8.03 9.86 -12.26
C LEU A 222 8.59 10.70 -13.42
N LEU A 223 7.76 11.02 -14.42
CA LEU A 223 8.17 11.83 -15.57
C LEU A 223 8.70 13.20 -15.14
N ARG A 224 8.12 13.79 -14.08
CA ARG A 224 8.63 15.05 -13.49
C ARG A 224 10.02 14.86 -12.89
N VAL A 225 10.27 13.75 -12.20
CA VAL A 225 11.58 13.40 -11.63
C VAL A 225 12.60 13.16 -12.74
N ILE A 226 12.25 12.41 -13.77
CA ILE A 226 13.08 12.18 -14.96
C ILE A 226 13.47 13.54 -15.58
N ARG A 227 12.49 14.40 -15.85
CA ARG A 227 12.74 15.72 -16.45
C ARG A 227 13.64 16.63 -15.61
N ARG A 228 13.53 16.58 -14.28
CA ARG A 228 14.31 17.43 -13.38
C ARG A 228 15.70 16.88 -13.13
N ASN A 229 15.82 15.58 -12.85
CA ASN A 229 17.04 14.99 -12.29
C ASN A 229 17.89 14.29 -13.34
N PHE A 230 17.30 13.82 -14.45
CA PHE A 230 18.02 13.01 -15.42
C PHE A 230 18.62 13.80 -16.57
N ALA A 231 18.22 15.05 -16.80
CA ALA A 231 18.71 15.88 -17.90
C ALA A 231 20.25 16.05 -17.96
N GLY A 232 20.97 15.83 -16.86
CA GLY A 232 22.43 15.89 -16.79
C GLY A 232 23.18 14.59 -17.08
N TYR A 233 22.49 13.48 -17.34
CA TYR A 233 23.14 12.23 -17.74
C TYR A 233 23.31 12.17 -19.26
N LEU A 234 24.44 11.61 -19.70
CA LEU A 234 24.79 11.50 -21.11
C LEU A 234 24.32 10.17 -21.72
N TRP A 235 24.30 9.11 -20.90
CA TRP A 235 23.94 7.76 -21.30
C TRP A 235 22.75 7.26 -20.51
N TYR A 236 21.86 6.53 -21.19
CA TYR A 236 20.65 5.98 -20.61
C TYR A 236 20.54 4.51 -20.96
N ILE A 237 20.24 3.69 -19.96
CA ILE A 237 20.00 2.26 -20.10
C ILE A 237 18.54 2.02 -19.71
N LYS A 238 17.78 1.41 -20.62
CA LYS A 238 16.39 1.01 -20.39
C LYS A 238 16.35 -0.50 -20.12
N GLY A 239 15.82 -0.89 -18.97
CA GLY A 239 15.58 -2.28 -18.61
C GLY A 239 14.09 -2.58 -18.51
N ASP A 240 13.71 -3.81 -18.83
CA ASP A 240 12.33 -4.31 -18.76
C ASP A 240 12.28 -5.68 -18.07
N PHE A 241 11.79 -5.67 -16.84
CA PHE A 241 11.56 -6.84 -16.00
C PHE A 241 10.09 -7.28 -15.95
N SER A 242 9.20 -6.69 -16.75
CA SER A 242 7.77 -7.02 -16.71
C SER A 242 7.51 -8.49 -17.05
N THR A 243 8.37 -9.10 -17.89
CA THR A 243 8.31 -10.54 -18.17
C THR A 243 8.55 -11.45 -16.95
N ILE A 244 9.31 -10.97 -15.95
CA ILE A 244 9.51 -11.69 -14.68
C ILE A 244 8.22 -11.63 -13.86
N LEU A 245 7.55 -10.47 -13.86
CA LEU A 245 6.30 -10.24 -13.14
C LEU A 245 5.12 -11.09 -13.66
N ASP A 246 5.08 -11.34 -14.97
CA ASP A 246 4.03 -12.17 -15.61
C ASP A 246 4.16 -13.67 -15.26
N GLY A 247 5.34 -14.13 -14.85
CA GLY A 247 5.66 -15.54 -14.60
C GLY A 247 6.16 -15.85 -13.18
N MET A 248 5.84 -15.00 -12.20
CA MET A 248 6.43 -15.10 -10.86
C MET A 248 6.08 -16.39 -10.14
N LYS A 249 7.12 -17.06 -9.65
CA LYS A 249 6.99 -18.27 -8.83
C LYS A 249 6.52 -17.87 -7.44
N VAL A 250 5.49 -18.55 -6.92
CA VAL A 250 4.97 -18.36 -5.56
C VAL A 250 6.10 -18.40 -4.52
N GLY A 251 7.08 -19.29 -4.68
CA GLY A 251 8.24 -19.37 -3.79
C GLY A 251 9.02 -18.07 -3.66
N LEU A 252 9.23 -17.34 -4.76
CA LEU A 252 9.98 -16.07 -4.75
C LEU A 252 9.20 -15.00 -3.98
N VAL A 253 7.89 -14.88 -4.24
CA VAL A 253 7.02 -13.92 -3.54
C VAL A 253 7.01 -14.18 -2.03
N ILE A 254 6.89 -15.45 -1.64
CA ILE A 254 6.88 -15.82 -0.22
C ILE A 254 8.26 -15.61 0.41
N SER A 255 9.36 -15.92 -0.27
CA SER A 255 10.71 -15.65 0.23
C SER A 255 10.96 -14.15 0.44
N ALA A 256 10.57 -13.30 -0.52
CA ALA A 256 10.70 -11.85 -0.41
C ALA A 256 9.84 -11.29 0.73
N LEU A 257 8.59 -11.76 0.87
CA LEU A 257 7.72 -11.38 1.99
C LEU A 257 8.32 -11.81 3.34
N MET A 258 8.82 -13.05 3.40
CA MET A 258 9.39 -13.64 4.61
C MET A 258 10.65 -12.93 5.08
N ARG A 259 11.33 -12.13 4.25
CA ARG A 259 12.50 -11.32 4.65
C ARG A 259 12.15 -10.32 5.75
N ASP A 260 10.97 -9.70 5.66
CA ASP A 260 10.57 -8.56 6.49
C ASP A 260 9.40 -8.92 7.44
N VAL A 261 8.52 -9.83 7.02
CA VAL A 261 7.37 -10.31 7.80
C VAL A 261 7.59 -11.75 8.25
N ARG A 262 7.42 -12.04 9.54
CA ARG A 262 7.57 -13.38 10.15
C ARG A 262 6.29 -13.92 10.78
N ASP A 263 5.14 -13.30 10.50
CA ASP A 263 3.84 -13.79 10.95
C ASP A 263 3.36 -14.95 10.07
N LYS A 264 3.40 -16.17 10.61
CA LYS A 264 3.05 -17.40 9.88
C LYS A 264 1.63 -17.37 9.31
N LYS A 265 0.65 -16.83 10.04
CA LYS A 265 -0.75 -16.84 9.60
C LYS A 265 -0.95 -15.93 8.39
N VAL A 266 -0.35 -14.74 8.42
CA VAL A 266 -0.40 -13.81 7.27
C VAL A 266 0.31 -14.42 6.05
N ILE A 267 1.50 -14.99 6.25
CA ILE A 267 2.25 -15.64 5.17
C ILE A 267 1.46 -16.81 4.56
N ASP A 268 0.91 -17.70 5.40
CA ASP A 268 0.14 -18.86 4.95
C ASP A 268 -1.14 -18.43 4.22
N LEU A 269 -1.79 -17.34 4.66
CA LEU A 269 -2.99 -16.79 4.02
C LEU A 269 -2.68 -16.25 2.61
N ILE A 270 -1.58 -15.50 2.44
CA ILE A 270 -1.13 -14.98 1.14
C ILE A 270 -0.65 -16.13 0.24
N LYS A 271 0.10 -17.09 0.80
CA LYS A 271 0.52 -18.29 0.08
C LYS A 271 -0.68 -19.06 -0.45
N ALA A 272 -1.71 -19.26 0.36
CA ALA A 272 -2.95 -19.90 -0.06
C ALA A 272 -3.65 -19.12 -1.18
N ALA A 273 -3.64 -17.78 -1.13
CA ALA A 273 -4.23 -16.94 -2.19
C ALA A 273 -3.51 -17.10 -3.53
N LEU A 274 -2.18 -17.25 -3.49
CA LEU A 274 -1.34 -17.44 -4.69
C LEU A 274 -1.39 -18.86 -5.24
N THR A 275 -1.57 -19.90 -4.40
CA THR A 275 -1.61 -21.30 -4.85
C THR A 275 -3.00 -21.79 -5.25
N THR A 276 -4.06 -21.14 -4.76
CA THR A 276 -5.43 -21.54 -5.09
C THR A 276 -5.69 -21.31 -6.59
N PRO A 277 -6.19 -22.32 -7.33
CA PRO A 277 -6.37 -22.22 -8.76
C PRO A 277 -7.50 -21.25 -9.11
N VAL A 278 -7.20 -20.30 -10.00
CA VAL A 278 -8.18 -19.37 -10.55
C VAL A 278 -8.82 -19.96 -11.79
N ILE A 279 -10.15 -19.87 -11.87
CA ILE A 279 -10.91 -20.25 -13.06
C ILE A 279 -10.71 -19.18 -14.14
N THR A 280 -9.70 -19.37 -14.98
CA THR A 280 -9.46 -18.56 -16.19
C THR A 280 -10.01 -19.29 -17.41
N SER A 281 -10.83 -18.60 -18.20
CA SER A 281 -11.07 -18.97 -19.58
C SER A 281 -9.75 -18.72 -20.30
N ARG A 282 -9.35 -19.67 -21.15
CA ARG A 282 -8.07 -19.60 -21.87
C ARG A 282 -8.08 -18.34 -22.74
N MET A 283 -7.47 -17.27 -22.28
CA MET A 283 -7.11 -16.16 -23.15
C MET A 283 -5.98 -16.69 -24.03
N GLU A 284 -6.16 -16.61 -25.34
CA GLU A 284 -5.10 -16.96 -26.29
C GLU A 284 -3.85 -16.17 -25.90
N GLU A 285 -2.75 -16.89 -25.63
CA GLU A 285 -1.46 -16.23 -25.41
C GLU A 285 -1.22 -15.30 -26.60
N PRO A 286 -0.94 -14.00 -26.39
CA PRO A 286 -0.51 -13.16 -27.49
C PRO A 286 0.72 -13.83 -28.09
N LYS A 287 0.60 -14.24 -29.37
CA LYS A 287 1.65 -14.96 -30.11
C LYS A 287 2.99 -14.33 -29.76
N LYS A 288 3.90 -15.12 -29.17
CA LYS A 288 5.28 -14.73 -28.88
C LYS A 288 5.84 -14.04 -30.11
N LYS A 289 5.93 -12.71 -30.10
CA LYS A 289 6.71 -11.98 -31.09
C LYS A 289 8.13 -12.48 -30.88
N THR A 290 8.66 -13.20 -31.87
CA THR A 290 10.03 -13.71 -31.85
C THR A 290 10.93 -12.53 -31.54
N LYS A 291 11.65 -12.54 -30.41
CA LYS A 291 12.68 -11.53 -30.13
C LYS A 291 13.64 -11.59 -31.32
N ARG A 292 13.62 -10.56 -32.18
CA ARG A 292 14.62 -10.41 -33.24
C ARG A 292 15.96 -10.34 -32.52
N LYS A 293 16.91 -11.20 -32.91
CA LYS A 293 18.32 -11.04 -32.51
C LYS A 293 18.69 -9.57 -32.74
N TYR A 294 19.14 -8.89 -31.69
CA TYR A 294 19.70 -7.55 -31.81
C TYR A 294 20.93 -7.66 -32.73
N GLN A 295 20.75 -7.37 -34.01
CA GLN A 295 21.86 -7.17 -34.92
C GLN A 295 22.38 -5.75 -34.65
N LYS A 296 23.62 -5.63 -34.17
CA LYS A 296 24.37 -4.36 -34.23
C LYS A 296 24.41 -3.92 -35.69
N LYS A 297 23.45 -3.10 -36.10
CA LYS A 297 23.59 -2.33 -37.34
C LYS A 297 24.56 -1.20 -37.02
N ARG A 298 25.61 -1.05 -37.85
CA ARG A 298 26.38 0.19 -37.92
C ARG A 298 25.41 1.25 -38.45
N VAL A 299 24.92 2.10 -37.55
CA VAL A 299 23.94 3.13 -37.88
C VAL A 299 24.72 4.38 -38.31
N LEU A 300 24.72 4.62 -39.62
CA LEU A 300 25.13 5.82 -40.37
C LEU A 300 26.57 5.84 -40.94
N ALA A 301 26.67 6.30 -42.20
CA ALA A 301 27.91 6.75 -42.82
C ALA A 301 28.30 8.14 -42.28
N GLU A 302 29.58 8.50 -42.31
CA GLU A 302 30.15 9.67 -41.60
C GLU A 302 29.53 11.02 -41.97
N ASP A 303 28.81 11.11 -43.10
CA ASP A 303 28.36 12.36 -43.72
C ASP A 303 26.86 12.69 -43.53
N GLU A 304 26.08 11.90 -42.80
CA GLU A 304 24.66 12.23 -42.51
C GLU A 304 24.50 12.97 -41.16
N PRO A 305 23.67 14.03 -41.08
CA PRO A 305 23.37 14.69 -39.81
C PRO A 305 22.72 13.68 -38.87
N LYS A 306 23.37 13.43 -37.73
CA LYS A 306 22.91 12.48 -36.73
C LYS A 306 21.45 12.81 -36.36
N PRO A 307 20.52 11.84 -36.44
CA PRO A 307 19.18 12.04 -35.90
C PRO A 307 19.30 12.36 -34.40
N ASP A 308 18.30 13.03 -33.84
CA ASP A 308 18.27 13.44 -32.43
C ASP A 308 18.95 12.39 -31.55
N PRO A 309 19.93 12.79 -30.74
CA PRO A 309 20.85 11.84 -30.15
C PRO A 309 20.07 10.79 -29.36
N TYR A 310 20.42 9.52 -29.54
CA TYR A 310 19.75 8.31 -29.00
C TYR A 310 19.28 8.42 -27.53
N TRP A 311 19.95 9.25 -26.72
CA TRP A 311 19.55 9.56 -25.36
C TRP A 311 18.22 10.34 -25.25
N LEU A 312 17.92 11.25 -26.19
CA LEU A 312 16.63 11.96 -26.27
C LEU A 312 15.50 10.99 -26.60
N ASP A 313 15.70 10.07 -27.55
CA ASP A 313 14.71 9.04 -27.88
C ASP A 313 14.50 8.05 -26.72
N THR A 314 15.56 7.65 -26.01
CA THR A 314 15.42 6.79 -24.83
C THR A 314 14.71 7.50 -23.68
N PHE A 315 15.02 8.79 -23.48
CA PHE A 315 14.42 9.63 -22.44
C PHE A 315 12.95 9.96 -22.72
N PHE A 316 12.61 10.32 -23.95
CA PHE A 316 11.23 10.64 -24.36
C PHE A 316 10.40 9.40 -24.74
N GLY A 317 11.06 8.30 -25.10
CA GLY A 317 10.47 6.98 -25.38
C GLY A 317 10.30 6.10 -24.13
N PHE A 318 10.71 6.58 -22.96
CA PHE A 318 10.36 5.96 -21.69
C PHE A 318 8.90 6.28 -21.32
N ALA A 319 7.98 5.56 -21.93
CA ALA A 319 6.60 5.45 -21.47
C ALA A 319 6.47 4.12 -20.70
N PRO A 320 6.14 4.12 -19.40
CA PRO A 320 5.89 2.88 -18.69
C PRO A 320 4.60 2.26 -19.24
N GLU A 321 4.72 1.28 -20.14
CA GLU A 321 3.58 0.50 -20.66
C GLU A 321 2.82 -0.18 -19.50
N GLU A 322 3.55 -0.49 -18.43
CA GLU A 322 3.01 -1.01 -17.17
C GLU A 322 2.10 -0.03 -16.41
N ALA A 323 2.07 1.26 -16.77
CA ALA A 323 1.06 2.18 -16.25
C ALA A 323 -0.36 1.84 -16.74
N GLU A 324 -0.50 1.11 -17.85
CA GLU A 324 -1.80 0.63 -18.33
C GLU A 324 -2.22 -0.70 -17.70
N LYS A 325 -1.26 -1.49 -17.18
CA LYS A 325 -1.49 -2.88 -16.74
C LYS A 325 -1.21 -3.04 -15.25
N ILE A 326 -2.24 -3.41 -14.50
CA ILE A 326 -2.12 -3.74 -13.08
C ILE A 326 -1.81 -5.24 -12.96
N PRO A 327 -0.73 -5.65 -12.26
CA PRO A 327 -0.43 -7.06 -12.06
C PRO A 327 -1.54 -7.73 -11.27
N SER A 328 -1.90 -8.96 -11.65
CA SER A 328 -2.93 -9.75 -10.98
C SER A 328 -2.51 -11.20 -10.90
N TRP A 329 -2.29 -11.70 -9.69
CA TRP A 329 -1.81 -13.06 -9.43
C TRP A 329 -2.79 -13.82 -8.56
N GLY A 330 -3.26 -14.97 -9.03
CA GLY A 330 -4.14 -15.83 -8.23
C GLY A 330 -5.36 -15.07 -7.70
N HIS A 331 -5.61 -15.22 -6.40
CA HIS A 331 -6.65 -14.49 -5.66
C HIS A 331 -6.13 -13.19 -5.02
N CYS A 332 -4.97 -12.67 -5.44
CA CYS A 332 -4.31 -11.51 -4.84
C CYS A 332 -4.52 -10.20 -5.62
N GLY A 333 -5.56 -10.03 -6.45
CA GLY A 333 -5.72 -8.86 -7.31
C GLY A 333 -5.37 -7.49 -6.71
N ILE A 334 -5.85 -7.17 -5.49
CA ILE A 334 -5.55 -5.91 -4.78
C ILE A 334 -4.12 -5.90 -4.20
N LEU A 335 -3.63 -7.07 -3.77
CA LEU A 335 -2.31 -7.23 -3.16
C LEU A 335 -1.17 -7.33 -4.19
N SER A 336 -1.46 -7.79 -5.40
CA SER A 336 -0.48 -8.09 -6.45
C SER A 336 0.45 -6.93 -6.76
N PRO A 337 -0.01 -5.66 -6.87
CA PRO A 337 0.88 -4.53 -7.10
C PRO A 337 1.87 -4.30 -5.94
N LEU A 338 1.42 -4.45 -4.69
CA LEU A 338 2.29 -4.37 -3.52
C LEU A 338 3.30 -5.53 -3.51
N LEU A 339 2.83 -6.76 -3.73
CA LEU A 339 3.69 -7.95 -3.78
C LEU A 339 4.75 -7.87 -4.90
N ALA A 340 4.42 -7.26 -6.04
CA ALA A 340 5.38 -6.98 -7.11
C ALA A 340 6.47 -6.03 -6.67
N ASN A 341 6.10 -4.95 -5.99
CA ASN A 341 7.10 -4.03 -5.45
C ASN A 341 7.94 -4.66 -4.35
N ILE A 342 7.39 -5.54 -3.52
CA ILE A 342 8.15 -6.31 -2.51
C ILE A 342 9.22 -7.18 -3.17
N CYS A 343 8.88 -7.86 -4.27
CA CYS A 343 9.86 -8.71 -4.97
C CYS A 343 10.92 -7.89 -5.70
N LEU A 344 10.54 -6.75 -6.30
CA LEU A 344 11.46 -5.87 -6.99
C LEU A 344 12.28 -4.96 -6.06
N ASP A 345 11.97 -4.93 -4.77
CA ASP A 345 12.75 -4.17 -3.78
C ASP A 345 14.17 -4.72 -3.64
N GLU A 346 14.39 -6.02 -3.84
CA GLU A 346 15.75 -6.59 -3.88
C GLU A 346 16.60 -5.99 -5.00
N LEU A 347 15.99 -5.77 -6.18
CA LEU A 347 16.63 -5.08 -7.29
C LEU A 347 16.94 -3.63 -6.93
N ASP A 348 16.00 -2.92 -6.30
CA ASP A 348 16.21 -1.53 -5.88
C ASP A 348 17.35 -1.40 -4.87
N GLN A 349 17.42 -2.30 -3.88
CA GLN A 349 18.50 -2.34 -2.89
C GLN A 349 19.85 -2.62 -3.55
N TRP A 350 19.91 -3.57 -4.50
CA TRP A 350 21.11 -3.85 -5.28
C TRP A 350 21.56 -2.63 -6.09
N MET A 351 20.61 -1.97 -6.75
CA MET A 351 20.86 -0.74 -7.49
C MET A 351 21.41 0.36 -6.58
N GLU A 352 20.81 0.63 -5.42
CA GLU A 352 21.34 1.64 -4.48
C GLU A 352 22.77 1.30 -3.99
N GLY A 353 23.09 0.01 -3.82
CA GLY A 353 24.45 -0.45 -3.57
C GLY A 353 25.41 -0.10 -4.71
N LYS A 354 25.00 -0.37 -5.95
CA LYS A 354 25.78 -0.04 -7.16
C LYS A 354 25.96 1.45 -7.36
N LEU A 355 24.98 2.27 -7.00
CA LEU A 355 25.10 3.73 -7.05
C LEU A 355 26.22 4.23 -6.12
N LYS A 356 26.29 3.70 -4.90
CA LYS A 356 27.36 4.03 -3.94
C LYS A 356 28.73 3.59 -4.43
N GLU A 357 28.83 2.40 -5.00
CA GLU A 357 30.08 1.86 -5.57
C GLU A 357 30.58 2.69 -6.77
N PHE A 358 29.64 3.11 -7.62
CA PHE A 358 29.96 3.85 -8.84
C PHE A 358 30.30 5.32 -8.56
N TYR A 359 29.75 5.89 -7.49
CA TYR A 359 29.99 7.28 -7.12
C TYR A 359 31.46 7.50 -6.75
N ARG A 360 32.14 8.37 -7.49
CA ARG A 360 33.51 8.80 -7.19
C ARG A 360 33.60 10.31 -7.42
N PRO A 361 33.68 11.13 -6.38
CA PRO A 361 33.82 12.58 -6.54
C PRO A 361 35.20 12.90 -7.14
N SER A 362 35.26 13.92 -8.01
CA SER A 362 36.54 14.46 -8.44
C SER A 362 37.07 15.50 -7.48
N LYS A 363 38.40 15.52 -7.32
CA LYS A 363 39.13 16.54 -6.56
C LYS A 363 39.10 17.92 -7.25
N SER A 364 38.81 17.98 -8.54
CA SER A 364 38.77 19.23 -9.33
C SER A 364 37.36 19.81 -9.52
N ASP A 365 36.32 19.13 -9.03
CA ASP A 365 34.94 19.63 -9.18
C ASP A 365 34.66 20.71 -8.13
N VAL A 366 34.68 21.97 -8.59
CA VAL A 366 34.50 23.19 -7.81
C VAL A 366 33.15 23.25 -7.06
N ILE A 367 32.18 22.40 -7.43
CA ILE A 367 30.85 22.31 -6.81
C ILE A 367 30.91 21.76 -5.38
N TRP A 368 31.97 21.02 -5.00
CA TRP A 368 32.06 20.36 -3.69
C TRP A 368 33.12 20.93 -2.75
N ASN A 369 33.85 21.96 -3.17
CA ASN A 369 34.83 22.65 -2.34
C ASN A 369 34.18 23.84 -1.60
N SER A 370 33.21 23.56 -0.74
CA SER A 370 32.87 24.48 0.35
C SER A 370 33.65 24.03 1.59
N PRO A 371 34.47 24.89 2.21
CA PRO A 371 35.00 24.60 3.53
C PRO A 371 33.81 24.59 4.50
N GLU A 372 33.73 23.53 5.29
CA GLU A 372 32.99 23.49 6.56
C GLU A 372 31.45 23.49 6.48
N GLY A 373 30.87 22.29 6.49
CA GLY A 373 29.75 22.00 7.40
C GLY A 373 28.32 22.40 7.01
N GLU A 374 28.08 23.11 5.91
CA GLU A 374 26.71 23.43 5.48
C GLU A 374 26.31 22.62 4.23
N ALA A 375 25.37 21.69 4.41
CA ALA A 375 24.75 20.92 3.34
C ALA A 375 23.77 21.81 2.55
N GLU A 376 24.29 22.82 1.85
CA GLU A 376 23.47 23.64 0.97
C GLU A 376 23.19 22.90 -0.34
N GLN A 377 21.90 22.88 -0.66
CA GLN A 377 21.26 22.26 -1.79
C GLN A 377 21.64 22.98 -3.08
N GLY A 378 22.83 22.69 -3.61
CA GLY A 378 23.35 23.24 -4.86
C GLY A 378 22.39 23.05 -6.03
N ASN A 379 22.21 24.11 -6.80
CA ASN A 379 21.27 24.21 -7.92
C ASN A 379 21.61 23.16 -9.01
N THR A 380 20.71 22.18 -9.21
CA THR A 380 20.90 21.03 -10.12
C THR A 380 20.38 21.29 -11.55
N SER A 381 19.89 22.50 -11.81
CA SER A 381 19.35 22.87 -13.11
C SER A 381 20.46 23.42 -14.01
N TRP A 382 20.81 22.64 -15.04
CA TRP A 382 21.63 22.93 -16.23
C TRP A 382 23.04 22.30 -16.26
N PRO A 383 23.30 21.32 -17.16
CA PRO A 383 24.58 20.61 -17.27
C PRO A 383 25.58 21.24 -18.26
N GLU A 384 25.30 22.42 -18.83
CA GLU A 384 26.04 22.91 -20.01
C GLU A 384 27.52 23.26 -19.79
N PHE A 385 28.03 23.30 -18.56
CA PHE A 385 29.40 23.77 -18.30
C PHE A 385 30.22 22.89 -17.36
N VAL A 386 29.99 21.57 -17.32
CA VAL A 386 31.03 20.65 -16.83
C VAL A 386 31.87 20.22 -18.04
N PRO A 387 33.14 20.65 -18.16
CA PRO A 387 33.96 20.25 -19.30
C PRO A 387 33.96 18.72 -19.37
N THR A 388 33.80 18.13 -20.55
CA THR A 388 33.50 16.69 -20.69
C THR A 388 34.75 15.81 -20.81
N SER A 389 35.94 16.41 -20.75
CA SER A 389 37.22 15.75 -21.04
C SER A 389 38.22 15.90 -19.89
N GLY A 390 38.73 14.79 -19.33
CA GLY A 390 39.76 14.76 -18.28
C GLY A 390 39.71 13.48 -17.39
N PRO A 391 40.84 13.02 -16.83
CA PRO A 391 40.93 11.78 -16.05
C PRO A 391 40.26 11.85 -14.66
N ASP A 392 40.17 13.05 -14.07
CA ASP A 392 39.64 13.30 -12.72
C ASP A 392 38.30 14.04 -12.78
N LYS A 393 37.17 13.32 -12.96
CA LYS A 393 35.80 13.90 -12.92
C LYS A 393 34.82 13.06 -12.12
N THR A 394 33.82 13.70 -11.51
CA THR A 394 32.85 13.03 -10.65
C THR A 394 32.05 11.99 -11.45
N ARG A 395 32.07 10.75 -10.96
CA ARG A 395 31.25 9.67 -11.50
C ARG A 395 29.90 9.69 -10.81
N LYS A 396 28.84 9.77 -11.60
CA LYS A 396 27.46 9.75 -11.12
C LYS A 396 26.63 8.80 -11.96
N MET A 397 25.84 7.98 -11.26
CA MET A 397 24.81 7.12 -11.80
C MET A 397 23.55 7.33 -10.97
N ASP A 398 22.39 7.29 -11.61
CA ASP A 398 21.11 7.29 -10.93
C ASP A 398 20.11 6.42 -11.67
N TYR A 399 19.03 6.01 -11.00
CA TYR A 399 18.01 5.17 -11.60
C TYR A 399 16.61 5.58 -11.15
N VAL A 400 15.61 5.21 -11.93
CA VAL A 400 14.21 5.28 -11.53
C VAL A 400 13.49 4.03 -12.03
N ARG A 401 12.52 3.55 -11.25
CA ARG A 401 11.74 2.36 -11.57
C ARG A 401 10.25 2.63 -11.50
N TYR A 402 9.52 2.08 -12.45
CA TYR A 402 8.06 2.07 -12.48
C TYR A 402 7.57 0.69 -12.89
N GLY A 403 7.13 -0.09 -11.89
CA GLY A 403 6.79 -1.50 -12.08
C GLY A 403 8.04 -2.30 -12.40
N GLY A 404 7.97 -3.16 -13.40
CA GLY A 404 9.10 -3.86 -14.01
C GLY A 404 9.97 -3.00 -14.94
N HIS A 405 9.57 -1.78 -15.32
CA HIS A 405 10.43 -0.92 -16.14
C HIS A 405 11.41 -0.11 -15.30
N ILE A 406 12.69 -0.13 -15.69
CA ILE A 406 13.76 0.66 -15.07
C ILE A 406 14.44 1.55 -16.11
N LEU A 407 14.82 2.76 -15.69
CA LEU A 407 15.65 3.68 -16.45
C LEU A 407 16.86 4.06 -15.61
N ILE A 408 18.06 3.90 -16.16
CA ILE A 408 19.33 4.19 -15.49
C ILE A 408 20.05 5.27 -16.29
N GLY A 409 20.43 6.36 -15.62
CA GLY A 409 21.20 7.47 -16.19
C GLY A 409 22.66 7.41 -15.73
N VAL A 410 23.60 7.53 -16.67
CA VAL A 410 25.06 7.45 -16.40
C VAL A 410 25.77 8.66 -17.03
N ALA A 411 26.65 9.30 -16.26
CA ALA A 411 27.36 10.51 -16.69
C ALA A 411 28.65 10.26 -17.53
N ARG A 412 29.05 9.01 -17.85
CA ARG A 412 30.37 8.66 -18.44
C ARG A 412 30.28 7.70 -19.65
N THR A 413 31.35 7.65 -20.46
CA THR A 413 31.60 6.86 -21.69
C THR A 413 31.10 5.40 -21.75
N GLU A 414 30.53 5.07 -22.91
CA GLU A 414 29.90 3.82 -23.37
C GLU A 414 30.51 2.50 -22.84
N SER A 415 31.85 2.34 -22.85
CA SER A 415 32.53 1.09 -22.44
C SER A 415 32.17 0.54 -21.06
N ARG A 416 31.80 1.40 -20.10
CA ARG A 416 31.38 0.98 -18.74
C ARG A 416 29.88 0.76 -18.62
N CYS A 417 29.07 1.32 -19.53
CA CYS A 417 27.64 1.04 -19.58
C CYS A 417 27.41 -0.45 -19.90
N SER A 418 28.20 -1.03 -20.81
CA SER A 418 28.13 -2.46 -21.12
C SER A 418 28.39 -3.38 -19.92
N HIS A 419 29.27 -2.98 -18.99
CA HIS A 419 29.52 -3.76 -17.77
C HIS A 419 28.34 -3.69 -16.77
N ILE A 420 27.56 -2.62 -16.81
CA ILE A 420 26.36 -2.46 -15.98
C ILE A 420 25.21 -3.26 -16.59
N GLU A 421 25.06 -3.22 -17.92
CA GLU A 421 24.11 -4.07 -18.65
C GLU A 421 24.38 -5.56 -18.40
N GLU A 422 25.63 -6.02 -18.52
CA GLU A 422 26.02 -7.41 -18.22
C GLU A 422 25.81 -7.83 -16.76
N ALA A 423 25.79 -6.88 -15.82
CA ALA A 423 25.53 -7.17 -14.42
C ALA A 423 24.03 -7.19 -14.08
N ILE A 424 23.18 -6.64 -14.96
CA ILE A 424 21.73 -6.57 -14.81
C ILE A 424 21.04 -7.77 -15.46
N ASP A 425 21.55 -8.23 -16.60
CA ASP A 425 21.13 -9.46 -17.29
C ASP A 425 21.49 -10.72 -16.48
#